data_AF-A0A8S9UTP6-F1
#
_entry.id   AF-A0A8S9UTP6-F1
#
_cell.length_a   1.000
_cell.length_b   1.000
_cell.length_c   1.000
_cell.angle_alpha   90.00
_cell.angle_beta   90.00
_cell.angle_gamma   90.00
#
_symmetry.space_group_name_H-M   'P 1'
#
loop_
_entity.id
_entity.type
_entity.pdbx_description
1 polymer ?
#
loop_
_entity_poly.entity_id
_entity_poly.type
_entity_poly.pdbx_seq_one_letter_code
_entity_poly.pdbx_strand_id
1 'polypeptide(L)'
;MPLKLALTPRLSYFILLAALALLVCIHSGSKVATASSVIDARNDALDREVGGQIHRYLRESKWTAEQEDGSPEARAIGVKLSAATVLQKLINSQPTKKLSTRAMEILTSNNQRATDKLFASLGVWEVESKLFASTPYQKWAASVMKSYKKNPEKGQAAIFSTLVRHHGDDILAKLVSEAQPTATAITTAKKIESMQIDNWITNRKSEEDIYKLLKLDADKEGLLRNPLLNTWVSFVKKLDNEDPYNLLLLKLRKPNDEEALAHMLIAAKGDSLTSSVVRNLENALLTAWLRDGKTTGDVAKLLRLNADKGESFLRSAALPTWLSYIRQRNKDPNKVLFLELQNRFSDAELARVLVAASRDKNVKINVTALQKLQLSKWHGRGDTADDIFRHLGLSKEGEELLESSVFNTWVSYVKLVDYTNTDALVFSVMKKHYSDEILAKMIAQAKTSVLTRALASKLAAEMWRSPGKSADDIFKFFQLDKTGDDLFEAPMFDAWILYVERLNKYEKHPDKFALFTELEKRFDYVDLARMLSHAKIQAEMKGHSVERLFRLRNQQFDQWMNQKRLDPGRVAALVAEQPRDIRNNGVVLGFYDFYKANGGSPLY
;
A
#
# COMPACT_ATOMS: atom_id res chain seq x y z
N MET A 1 15.44 80.46 4.80
CA MET A 1 15.03 79.37 3.87
C MET A 1 16.16 79.18 2.87
N PRO A 2 16.66 77.95 2.62
CA PRO A 2 15.91 76.99 1.81
C PRO A 2 15.94 75.52 2.28
N LEU A 3 15.23 74.72 1.49
CA LEU A 3 14.68 73.37 1.65
C LEU A 3 15.68 72.24 1.97
N LYS A 4 15.27 71.34 2.88
CA LYS A 4 15.73 69.95 2.94
C LYS A 4 14.87 69.10 1.98
N LEU A 5 15.48 68.52 0.95
CA LEU A 5 14.90 67.42 0.16
C LEU A 5 15.33 66.08 0.78
N ALA A 6 14.36 65.22 1.10
CA ALA A 6 14.59 63.86 1.56
C ALA A 6 14.95 62.94 0.38
N LEU A 7 16.11 62.28 0.45
CA LEU A 7 16.47 61.18 -0.46
C LEU A 7 15.86 59.85 0.01
N THR A 8 15.35 59.06 -0.93
CA THR A 8 14.75 57.74 -0.69
C THR A 8 15.79 56.59 -0.73
N PRO A 9 15.50 55.41 -0.12
CA PRO A 9 16.48 54.33 0.07
C PRO A 9 17.02 53.69 -1.22
N ARG A 10 16.36 53.87 -2.37
CA ARG A 10 16.73 53.23 -3.65
C ARG A 10 18.01 53.75 -4.30
N LEU A 11 18.51 54.94 -3.92
CA LEU A 11 19.81 55.42 -4.40
C LEU A 11 21.01 54.91 -3.57
N SER A 12 20.78 54.51 -2.32
CA SER A 12 21.87 54.09 -1.42
C SER A 12 22.53 52.76 -1.84
N TYR A 13 21.77 51.88 -2.50
CA TYR A 13 22.26 50.58 -2.98
C TYR A 13 23.19 50.70 -4.20
N PHE A 14 22.99 51.73 -5.04
CA PHE A 14 23.82 51.98 -6.22
C PHE A 14 25.19 52.59 -5.88
N ILE A 15 25.28 53.38 -4.80
CA ILE A 15 26.53 53.98 -4.35
C ILE A 15 27.43 52.94 -3.64
N LEU A 16 26.83 51.97 -2.94
CA LEU A 16 27.56 50.91 -2.23
C LEU A 16 28.18 49.86 -3.19
N LEU A 17 27.51 49.54 -4.30
CA LEU A 17 28.04 48.66 -5.35
C LEU A 17 29.17 49.30 -6.16
N ALA A 18 29.15 50.62 -6.33
CA ALA A 18 30.22 51.37 -7.00
C ALA A 18 31.46 51.56 -6.11
N ALA A 19 31.28 51.74 -4.79
CA ALA A 19 32.39 51.94 -3.85
C ALA A 19 33.22 50.67 -3.60
N LEU A 20 32.59 49.48 -3.59
CA LEU A 20 33.29 48.20 -3.46
C LEU A 20 34.12 47.82 -4.69
N ALA A 21 33.76 48.34 -5.88
CA ALA A 21 34.53 48.13 -7.11
C ALA A 21 35.82 48.99 -7.17
N LEU A 22 35.86 50.14 -6.47
CA LEU A 22 37.05 51.01 -6.44
C LEU A 22 38.13 50.53 -5.44
N LEU A 23 37.75 49.85 -4.36
CA LEU A 23 38.71 49.28 -3.39
C LEU A 23 39.49 48.07 -3.92
N VAL A 24 38.93 47.34 -4.88
CA VAL A 24 39.62 46.21 -5.54
C VAL A 24 40.64 46.68 -6.60
N CYS A 25 40.55 47.93 -7.06
CA CYS A 25 41.44 48.47 -8.09
C CYS A 25 42.78 49.03 -7.57
N ILE A 26 43.01 49.11 -6.26
CA ILE A 26 44.24 49.72 -5.70
C ILE A 26 45.31 48.67 -5.29
N HIS A 27 45.03 47.36 -5.29
CA HIS A 27 46.00 46.35 -4.83
C HIS A 27 46.77 45.57 -5.91
N SER A 28 46.71 45.99 -7.17
CA SER A 28 47.48 45.37 -8.24
C SER A 28 48.43 46.38 -8.89
N GLY A 29 49.48 46.73 -8.16
CA GLY A 29 50.52 47.63 -8.63
C GLY A 29 51.80 47.61 -7.80
N SER A 30 52.53 46.48 -7.79
CA SER A 30 54.00 46.52 -7.71
C SER A 30 54.59 45.22 -8.25
N LYS A 31 55.67 45.36 -9.03
CA LYS A 31 56.35 44.32 -9.80
C LYS A 31 57.67 43.93 -9.13
N VAL A 32 57.96 42.62 -9.19
CA VAL A 32 59.26 41.97 -9.48
C VAL A 32 60.41 42.09 -8.46
N ALA A 33 60.96 40.94 -8.02
CA ALA A 33 62.38 40.60 -8.19
C ALA A 33 62.66 39.10 -7.89
N THR A 34 63.48 38.51 -8.75
CA THR A 34 63.96 37.13 -8.80
C THR A 34 65.24 36.88 -7.99
N ALA A 35 65.49 35.61 -7.64
CA ALA A 35 66.77 34.86 -7.73
C ALA A 35 67.39 34.29 -6.42
N SER A 36 67.40 32.95 -6.39
CA SER A 36 68.57 32.02 -6.31
C SER A 36 69.44 31.84 -5.04
N SER A 37 69.80 30.55 -4.86
CA SER A 37 70.95 29.89 -4.18
C SER A 37 70.98 29.91 -2.63
N VAL A 38 70.91 28.75 -1.95
CA VAL A 38 71.95 27.72 -1.70
C VAL A 38 73.09 28.25 -0.80
N ILE A 39 73.22 27.71 0.43
CA ILE A 39 74.41 27.05 1.02
C ILE A 39 74.12 26.68 2.49
N ASP A 40 74.66 25.52 2.85
CA ASP A 40 74.70 24.75 4.09
C ASP A 40 75.16 25.42 5.40
N ALA A 41 74.92 24.65 6.48
CA ALA A 41 75.74 24.37 7.68
C ALA A 41 75.05 24.73 9.00
N ARG A 42 74.57 23.80 9.83
CA ARG A 42 75.20 22.73 10.67
C ARG A 42 75.39 23.21 12.13
N ASN A 43 75.17 22.26 13.05
CA ASN A 43 75.45 22.21 14.50
C ASN A 43 74.20 22.41 15.39
N ASP A 44 73.92 21.61 16.43
CA ASP A 44 74.55 20.42 17.03
C ASP A 44 73.48 19.78 17.96
N ALA A 45 73.29 18.46 17.88
CA ALA A 45 73.60 17.46 18.91
C ALA A 45 72.76 17.48 20.22
N LEU A 46 71.98 16.40 20.42
CA LEU A 46 72.09 15.60 21.64
C LEU A 46 71.61 14.15 21.39
N ASP A 47 72.47 13.22 21.81
CA ASP A 47 72.51 11.78 21.55
C ASP A 47 71.60 10.91 22.43
N ARG A 48 71.54 9.63 22.00
CA ARG A 48 71.28 8.34 22.70
C ARG A 48 69.85 7.79 22.64
N GLU A 49 69.60 6.51 22.32
CA GLU A 49 70.44 5.36 21.94
C GLU A 49 69.51 4.26 21.33
N VAL A 50 69.98 3.64 20.25
CA VAL A 50 70.03 2.18 19.88
C VAL A 50 68.91 1.25 20.38
N GLY A 51 68.31 0.34 19.59
CA GLY A 51 68.57 -0.22 18.25
C GLY A 51 67.31 -1.00 17.80
N GLY A 52 67.10 -1.46 16.58
CA GLY A 52 68.00 -1.90 15.53
C GLY A 52 67.64 -3.34 15.19
N GLN A 53 66.86 -3.59 14.14
CA GLN A 53 67.19 -4.51 13.04
C GLN A 53 66.00 -4.79 12.11
N ILE A 54 66.34 -4.70 10.83
CA ILE A 54 65.56 -4.97 9.62
C ILE A 54 65.68 -6.46 9.30
N HIS A 55 64.64 -7.10 8.79
CA HIS A 55 64.81 -8.05 7.68
C HIS A 55 63.61 -8.03 6.71
N ARG A 56 63.96 -7.92 5.43
CA ARG A 56 63.13 -7.93 4.23
C ARG A 56 63.32 -9.29 3.56
N TYR A 57 62.24 -9.91 3.08
CA TYR A 57 62.28 -10.87 1.96
C TYR A 57 61.09 -10.64 1.01
N LEU A 58 61.39 -10.69 -0.29
CA LEU A 58 60.53 -10.57 -1.47
C LEU A 58 60.56 -11.91 -2.23
N ARG A 59 59.40 -12.38 -2.70
CA ARG A 59 59.05 -12.99 -4.03
C ARG A 59 57.90 -14.00 -3.92
N GLU A 60 56.78 -13.76 -4.61
CA GLU A 60 56.36 -14.35 -5.91
C GLU A 60 55.99 -15.85 -5.80
N SER A 61 54.99 -16.43 -6.47
CA SER A 61 53.82 -16.01 -7.23
C SER A 61 53.09 -17.30 -7.68
N LYS A 62 51.84 -17.16 -8.14
CA LYS A 62 51.15 -17.98 -9.17
C LYS A 62 49.98 -18.88 -8.73
N TRP A 63 48.94 -18.75 -9.55
CA TRP A 63 47.53 -19.11 -9.48
C TRP A 63 47.20 -20.47 -10.11
N THR A 64 46.05 -21.04 -9.73
CA THR A 64 45.05 -21.63 -10.64
C THR A 64 43.62 -21.50 -10.06
N ALA A 65 42.67 -21.09 -10.91
CA ALA A 65 41.22 -20.93 -10.72
C ALA A 65 40.49 -22.32 -10.67
N GLU A 66 39.22 -22.50 -10.26
CA GLU A 66 37.96 -21.85 -10.67
C GLU A 66 36.79 -22.03 -9.65
N GLN A 67 35.91 -21.00 -9.63
CA GLN A 67 34.45 -20.90 -9.33
C GLN A 67 33.91 -21.18 -7.89
N GLU A 68 33.43 -20.18 -7.12
CA GLU A 68 32.20 -19.30 -7.20
C GLU A 68 30.90 -20.07 -6.87
N ASP A 69 29.92 -19.61 -6.06
CA ASP A 69 29.31 -18.28 -5.78
C ASP A 69 28.42 -18.43 -4.50
N GLY A 70 28.13 -17.49 -3.59
CA GLY A 70 28.31 -16.04 -3.50
C GLY A 70 28.00 -15.53 -2.08
N SER A 71 28.81 -14.57 -1.61
CA SER A 71 28.83 -13.98 -0.27
C SER A 71 28.19 -12.58 -0.26
N PRO A 72 27.62 -12.10 0.87
CA PRO A 72 27.12 -10.74 1.03
C PRO A 72 28.25 -9.75 1.33
N GLU A 73 28.39 -8.68 0.52
CA GLU A 73 29.28 -7.57 0.82
C GLU A 73 28.50 -6.32 1.27
N ALA A 74 28.80 -5.91 2.51
CA ALA A 74 28.60 -4.55 2.99
C ALA A 74 29.96 -4.01 3.45
N ARG A 75 30.55 -3.11 2.64
CA ARG A 75 31.57 -2.17 3.09
C ARG A 75 31.25 -0.79 2.54
N ALA A 76 30.66 0.03 3.40
CA ALA A 76 30.51 1.46 3.18
C ALA A 76 31.89 2.14 3.28
N ILE A 77 32.40 2.64 2.16
CA ILE A 77 33.42 3.69 2.16
C ILE A 77 32.70 5.01 1.90
N GLY A 78 32.27 5.66 2.98
CA GLY A 78 31.76 7.03 2.96
C GLY A 78 32.93 8.00 2.83
N VAL A 79 33.38 8.28 1.61
CA VAL A 79 34.21 9.46 1.36
C VAL A 79 33.30 10.67 1.36
N LYS A 80 33.24 11.39 2.49
CA LYS A 80 32.73 12.77 2.55
C LYS A 80 33.59 13.61 1.61
N LEU A 81 33.09 13.93 0.41
CA LEU A 81 33.70 14.99 -0.38
C LEU A 81 33.49 16.30 0.40
N SER A 82 34.58 16.94 0.80
CA SER A 82 34.49 18.25 1.44
C SER A 82 33.82 19.25 0.49
N ALA A 83 33.04 20.20 1.02
CA ALA A 83 32.47 21.31 0.25
C ALA A 83 33.55 22.00 -0.61
N ALA A 84 34.79 22.07 -0.12
CA ALA A 84 35.94 22.59 -0.85
C ALA A 84 36.27 21.81 -2.13
N THR A 85 36.07 20.48 -2.18
CA THR A 85 36.39 19.65 -3.35
C THR A 85 35.35 19.78 -4.48
N VAL A 86 34.06 19.89 -4.12
CA VAL A 86 32.97 20.20 -5.06
C VAL A 86 33.12 21.63 -5.58
N LEU A 87 33.42 22.58 -4.68
CA LEU A 87 33.75 23.97 -5.03
C LEU A 87 34.96 24.06 -5.95
N GLN A 88 36.01 23.26 -5.76
CA GLN A 88 37.19 23.27 -6.63
C GLN A 88 36.89 22.70 -8.03
N LYS A 89 36.04 21.67 -8.13
CA LYS A 89 35.54 21.17 -9.42
C LYS A 89 34.67 22.21 -10.15
N LEU A 90 33.88 23.02 -9.43
CA LEU A 90 33.06 24.10 -9.99
C LEU A 90 33.87 25.35 -10.37
N ILE A 91 34.89 25.72 -9.57
CA ILE A 91 35.85 26.81 -9.84
C ILE A 91 36.69 26.50 -11.09
N ASN A 92 37.03 25.22 -11.31
CA ASN A 92 37.79 24.77 -12.49
C ASN A 92 36.91 24.49 -13.71
N SER A 93 35.59 24.57 -13.58
CA SER A 93 34.71 24.53 -14.74
C SER A 93 34.77 25.89 -15.46
N GLN A 94 35.23 25.89 -16.72
CA GLN A 94 35.23 27.07 -17.60
C GLN A 94 33.92 27.90 -17.68
N PRO A 95 32.70 27.38 -17.40
CA PRO A 95 31.47 28.17 -17.49
C PRO A 95 31.33 29.31 -16.46
N THR A 96 31.87 29.17 -15.25
CA THR A 96 31.54 30.06 -14.12
C THR A 96 32.23 31.43 -14.18
N LYS A 97 33.47 31.51 -14.69
CA LYS A 97 34.14 32.79 -15.04
C LYS A 97 33.62 33.42 -16.34
N LYS A 98 33.00 32.63 -17.23
CA LYS A 98 32.45 33.10 -18.52
C LYS A 98 31.05 33.70 -18.41
N LEU A 99 30.28 33.40 -17.36
CA LEU A 99 28.88 33.82 -17.24
C LEU A 99 28.70 35.23 -16.66
N SER A 100 29.51 35.67 -15.69
CA SER A 100 29.40 37.03 -15.14
C SER A 100 29.84 38.11 -16.14
N THR A 101 30.85 37.81 -16.97
CA THR A 101 31.28 38.66 -18.10
C THR A 101 30.30 38.60 -19.27
N ARG A 102 29.72 37.44 -19.60
CA ARG A 102 28.68 37.33 -20.66
C ARG A 102 27.34 37.97 -20.29
N ALA A 103 26.94 37.95 -19.01
CA ALA A 103 25.72 38.62 -18.56
C ALA A 103 25.81 40.14 -18.78
N MET A 104 26.96 40.75 -18.47
CA MET A 104 27.21 42.18 -18.74
C MET A 104 27.29 42.52 -20.25
N GLU A 105 27.82 41.63 -21.10
CA GLU A 105 27.80 41.80 -22.57
C GLU A 105 26.39 41.68 -23.18
N ILE A 106 25.52 40.83 -22.62
CA ILE A 106 24.14 40.68 -23.08
C ILE A 106 23.31 41.93 -22.69
N LEU A 107 23.45 42.39 -21.45
CA LEU A 107 22.74 43.55 -20.89
C LEU A 107 23.00 44.87 -21.62
N THR A 108 24.14 44.97 -22.33
CA THR A 108 24.57 46.19 -23.04
C THR A 108 24.42 46.08 -24.57
N SER A 109 23.95 44.94 -25.08
CA SER A 109 23.78 44.73 -26.52
C SER A 109 22.60 45.53 -27.09
N ASN A 110 22.75 46.02 -28.33
CA ASN A 110 21.65 46.68 -29.06
C ASN A 110 20.39 45.81 -29.14
N ASN A 111 20.57 44.49 -29.20
CA ASN A 111 19.46 43.53 -29.28
C ASN A 111 18.68 43.42 -27.96
N GLN A 112 19.35 43.52 -26.80
CA GLN A 112 18.66 43.57 -25.51
C GLN A 112 17.87 44.86 -25.35
N ARG A 113 18.46 46.02 -25.72
CA ARG A 113 17.76 47.31 -25.68
C ARG A 113 16.52 47.32 -26.59
N ALA A 114 16.60 46.68 -27.75
CA ALA A 114 15.45 46.51 -28.65
C ALA A 114 14.38 45.57 -28.05
N THR A 115 14.80 44.48 -27.40
CA THR A 115 13.92 43.54 -26.68
C THR A 115 13.11 44.26 -25.60
N ASP A 116 13.79 45.11 -24.83
CA ASP A 116 13.21 45.87 -23.73
C ASP A 116 12.22 46.95 -24.21
N LYS A 117 12.57 47.68 -25.28
CA LYS A 117 11.67 48.64 -25.91
C LYS A 117 10.40 47.95 -26.44
N LEU A 118 10.55 46.78 -27.04
CA LEU A 118 9.42 46.00 -27.57
C LEU A 118 8.51 45.48 -26.44
N PHE A 119 9.08 45.10 -25.31
CA PHE A 119 8.33 44.69 -24.12
C PHE A 119 7.41 45.81 -23.62
N ALA A 120 7.94 47.05 -23.55
CA ALA A 120 7.17 48.22 -23.18
C ALA A 120 6.12 48.59 -24.24
N SER A 121 6.48 48.61 -25.53
CA SER A 121 5.57 49.04 -26.60
C SER A 121 4.39 48.10 -26.82
N LEU A 122 4.56 46.81 -26.51
CA LEU A 122 3.48 45.82 -26.61
C LEU A 122 2.63 45.74 -25.34
N GLY A 123 2.90 46.56 -24.32
CA GLY A 123 2.13 46.58 -23.07
C GLY A 123 2.28 45.28 -22.26
N VAL A 124 3.37 44.53 -22.43
CA VAL A 124 3.54 43.22 -21.74
C VAL A 124 3.66 43.41 -20.23
N TRP A 125 4.23 44.53 -19.80
CA TRP A 125 4.40 44.89 -18.39
C TRP A 125 3.08 45.23 -17.68
N GLU A 126 2.04 45.61 -18.42
CA GLU A 126 0.70 45.94 -17.90
C GLU A 126 -0.11 44.68 -17.60
N VAL A 127 0.39 43.49 -17.98
CA VAL A 127 -0.29 42.23 -17.76
C VAL A 127 -0.08 41.76 -16.32
N GLU A 128 -1.04 42.10 -15.45
CA GLU A 128 -0.99 41.79 -14.02
C GLU A 128 -1.22 40.30 -13.69
N SER A 129 -1.91 39.56 -14.55
CA SER A 129 -2.19 38.13 -14.36
C SER A 129 -2.12 37.36 -15.67
N LYS A 130 -1.86 36.06 -15.58
CA LYS A 130 -1.81 35.15 -16.74
C LYS A 130 -0.80 35.58 -17.82
N LEU A 131 0.29 36.23 -17.41
CA LEU A 131 1.32 36.81 -18.28
C LEU A 131 1.68 35.89 -19.46
N PHE A 132 2.04 34.64 -19.18
CA PHE A 132 2.50 33.68 -20.19
C PHE A 132 1.41 33.24 -21.18
N ALA A 133 0.13 33.40 -20.86
CA ALA A 133 -0.98 33.10 -21.77
C ALA A 133 -1.40 34.33 -22.59
N SER A 134 -0.94 35.52 -22.22
CA SER A 134 -1.39 36.78 -22.82
C SER A 134 -0.86 36.95 -24.26
N THR A 135 -1.71 37.48 -25.13
CA THR A 135 -1.35 37.81 -26.52
C THR A 135 -0.15 38.79 -26.60
N PRO A 136 -0.06 39.84 -25.76
CA PRO A 136 1.13 40.70 -25.69
C PRO A 136 2.42 39.92 -25.45
N TYR A 137 2.45 39.06 -24.42
CA TYR A 137 3.63 38.26 -24.10
C TYR A 137 4.01 37.32 -25.25
N GLN A 138 3.04 36.61 -25.82
CA GLN A 138 3.30 35.65 -26.90
C GLN A 138 3.87 36.33 -28.15
N LYS A 139 3.32 37.48 -28.54
CA LYS A 139 3.83 38.29 -29.67
C LYS A 139 5.24 38.81 -29.40
N TRP A 140 5.47 39.31 -28.19
CA TRP A 140 6.77 39.80 -27.75
C TRP A 140 7.82 38.68 -27.75
N ALA A 141 7.57 37.59 -27.04
CA ALA A 141 8.49 36.46 -26.91
C ALA A 141 8.85 35.86 -28.28
N ALA A 142 7.86 35.69 -29.18
CA ALA A 142 8.11 35.23 -30.54
C ALA A 142 9.02 36.19 -31.34
N SER A 143 8.82 37.50 -31.20
CA SER A 143 9.62 38.53 -31.86
C SER A 143 11.07 38.56 -31.33
N VAL A 144 11.25 38.38 -30.02
CA VAL A 144 12.57 38.25 -29.40
C VAL A 144 13.26 36.99 -29.94
N MET A 145 12.61 35.83 -29.89
CA MET A 145 13.19 34.58 -30.40
C MET A 145 13.56 34.65 -31.90
N LYS A 146 12.77 35.35 -32.71
CA LYS A 146 13.09 35.60 -34.14
C LYS A 146 14.36 36.44 -34.30
N SER A 147 14.56 37.44 -33.44
CA SER A 147 15.75 38.30 -33.43
C SER A 147 17.00 37.53 -33.02
N TYR A 148 16.85 36.52 -32.17
CA TYR A 148 17.91 35.62 -31.71
C TYR A 148 17.92 34.26 -32.43
N LYS A 149 17.38 34.15 -33.67
CA LYS A 149 17.26 32.86 -34.38
C LYS A 149 18.56 32.06 -34.52
N LYS A 150 19.72 32.74 -34.57
CA LYS A 150 21.04 32.11 -34.66
C LYS A 150 21.57 31.59 -33.32
N ASN A 151 21.01 32.05 -32.20
CA ASN A 151 21.34 31.59 -30.85
C ASN A 151 20.10 31.67 -29.94
N PRO A 152 19.21 30.65 -30.02
CA PRO A 152 17.97 30.64 -29.26
C PRO A 152 18.15 30.74 -27.74
N GLU A 153 19.26 30.22 -27.19
CA GLU A 153 19.58 30.31 -25.76
C GLU A 153 19.78 31.78 -25.32
N LYS A 154 20.48 32.59 -26.13
CA LYS A 154 20.59 34.03 -25.87
C LYS A 154 19.24 34.74 -25.96
N GLY A 155 18.35 34.29 -26.84
CA GLY A 155 16.98 34.80 -26.92
C GLY A 155 16.18 34.52 -25.65
N GLN A 156 16.29 33.31 -25.11
CA GLN A 156 15.67 32.95 -23.84
C GLN A 156 16.25 33.76 -22.67
N ALA A 157 17.58 33.90 -22.61
CA ALA A 157 18.26 34.74 -21.61
C ALA A 157 17.80 36.21 -21.68
N ALA A 158 17.60 36.75 -22.90
CA ALA A 158 17.09 38.09 -23.10
C ALA A 158 15.66 38.26 -22.57
N ILE A 159 14.78 37.30 -22.86
CA ILE A 159 13.40 37.26 -22.34
C ILE A 159 13.42 37.25 -20.80
N PHE A 160 14.15 36.30 -20.21
CA PHE A 160 14.27 36.18 -18.76
C PHE A 160 14.83 37.45 -18.10
N SER A 161 15.89 38.01 -18.67
CA SER A 161 16.50 39.24 -18.15
C SER A 161 15.53 40.42 -18.16
N THR A 162 14.72 40.57 -19.22
CA THR A 162 13.69 41.61 -19.26
C THR A 162 12.62 41.37 -18.17
N LEU A 163 12.14 40.13 -18.03
CA LEU A 163 11.12 39.79 -17.03
C LEU A 163 11.59 40.04 -15.58
N VAL A 164 12.80 39.57 -15.22
CA VAL A 164 13.37 39.79 -13.87
C VAL A 164 13.54 41.27 -13.58
N ARG A 165 14.02 42.06 -14.56
CA ARG A 165 14.25 43.49 -14.36
C ARG A 165 12.96 44.26 -14.13
N HIS A 166 11.87 43.89 -14.79
CA HIS A 166 10.58 44.58 -14.68
C HIS A 166 9.77 44.13 -13.48
N HIS A 167 9.71 42.83 -13.21
CA HIS A 167 8.88 42.29 -12.12
C HIS A 167 9.63 42.16 -10.80
N GLY A 168 10.96 42.00 -10.82
CA GLY A 168 11.71 41.54 -9.65
C GLY A 168 11.53 40.03 -9.43
N ASP A 169 12.40 39.44 -8.61
CA ASP A 169 12.45 38.00 -8.41
C ASP A 169 11.20 37.43 -7.72
N ASP A 170 10.66 38.12 -6.70
CA ASP A 170 9.53 37.64 -5.90
C ASP A 170 8.21 37.65 -6.71
N ILE A 171 7.95 38.75 -7.44
CA ILE A 171 6.76 38.85 -8.30
C ILE A 171 6.86 37.87 -9.48
N LEU A 172 8.04 37.74 -10.10
CA LEU A 172 8.21 36.81 -11.22
C LEU A 172 8.00 35.36 -10.77
N ALA A 173 8.52 34.95 -9.61
CA ALA A 173 8.31 33.61 -9.07
C ALA A 173 6.81 33.35 -8.84
N LYS A 174 6.06 34.34 -8.33
CA LYS A 174 4.61 34.26 -8.16
C LYS A 174 3.90 34.04 -9.50
N LEU A 175 4.18 34.89 -10.50
CA LEU A 175 3.60 34.77 -11.85
C LEU A 175 3.89 33.42 -12.51
N VAL A 176 5.07 32.85 -12.28
CA VAL A 176 5.48 31.51 -12.73
C VAL A 176 4.67 30.41 -12.03
N SER A 177 4.53 30.49 -10.71
CA SER A 177 3.76 29.50 -9.94
C SER A 177 2.26 29.52 -10.24
N GLU A 178 1.72 30.69 -10.61
CA GLU A 178 0.30 30.91 -10.93
C GLU A 178 0.00 30.81 -12.44
N ALA A 179 0.94 30.28 -13.24
CA ALA A 179 0.78 30.14 -14.67
C ALA A 179 -0.48 29.33 -15.04
N GLN A 180 -1.22 29.80 -16.05
CA GLN A 180 -2.47 29.16 -16.48
C GLN A 180 -2.23 27.74 -17.00
N PRO A 181 -3.25 26.85 -16.90
CA PRO A 181 -3.11 25.44 -17.23
C PRO A 181 -3.17 25.14 -18.74
N THR A 182 -2.61 26.01 -19.59
CA THR A 182 -2.38 25.68 -21.00
C THR A 182 -1.01 25.04 -21.15
N ALA A 183 -0.88 24.03 -22.03
CA ALA A 183 0.38 23.30 -22.21
C ALA A 183 1.57 24.23 -22.54
N THR A 184 1.32 25.27 -23.32
CA THR A 184 2.30 26.28 -23.71
C THR A 184 2.71 27.19 -22.56
N ALA A 185 1.75 27.67 -21.75
CA ALA A 185 2.03 28.51 -20.59
C ALA A 185 2.79 27.73 -19.50
N ILE A 186 2.39 26.48 -19.22
CA ILE A 186 3.09 25.60 -18.26
C ILE A 186 4.54 25.36 -18.70
N THR A 187 4.76 25.04 -19.98
CA THR A 187 6.11 24.79 -20.51
C THR A 187 6.98 26.04 -20.44
N THR A 188 6.40 27.21 -20.69
CA THR A 188 7.08 28.49 -20.58
C THR A 188 7.44 28.81 -19.13
N ALA A 189 6.47 28.66 -18.21
CA ALA A 189 6.66 28.90 -16.79
C ALA A 189 7.77 28.02 -16.21
N LYS A 190 7.81 26.72 -16.51
CA LYS A 190 8.89 25.81 -16.08
C LYS A 190 10.28 26.22 -16.59
N LYS A 191 10.37 26.72 -17.83
CA LYS A 191 11.65 27.24 -18.37
C LYS A 191 12.10 28.49 -17.61
N ILE A 192 11.20 29.43 -17.38
CA ILE A 192 11.48 30.65 -16.61
C ILE A 192 11.85 30.29 -15.17
N GLU A 193 11.14 29.36 -14.52
CA GLU A 193 11.47 28.87 -13.18
C GLU A 193 12.90 28.33 -13.13
N SER A 194 13.28 27.45 -14.06
CA SER A 194 14.63 26.89 -14.11
C SER A 194 15.68 27.99 -14.24
N MET A 195 15.45 28.97 -15.13
CA MET A 195 16.37 30.09 -15.33
C MET A 195 16.45 31.00 -14.09
N GLN A 196 15.33 31.16 -13.38
CA GLN A 196 15.29 31.93 -12.15
C GLN A 196 16.12 31.27 -11.05
N ILE A 197 15.97 29.96 -10.89
CA ILE A 197 16.79 29.17 -9.97
C ILE A 197 18.28 29.23 -10.37
N ASP A 198 18.61 29.08 -11.66
CA ASP A 198 20.00 29.20 -12.15
C ASP A 198 20.61 30.56 -11.85
N ASN A 199 19.83 31.63 -12.00
CA ASN A 199 20.25 32.99 -11.67
C ASN A 199 20.49 33.15 -10.17
N TRP A 200 19.63 32.63 -9.31
CA TRP A 200 19.83 32.67 -7.85
C TRP A 200 21.09 31.91 -7.42
N ILE A 201 21.33 30.72 -7.98
CA ILE A 201 22.54 29.93 -7.72
C ILE A 201 23.80 30.68 -8.19
N THR A 202 23.77 31.26 -9.39
CA THR A 202 24.90 32.03 -9.95
C THR A 202 25.23 33.26 -9.08
N ASN A 203 24.21 33.90 -8.53
CA ASN A 203 24.34 35.03 -7.61
C ASN A 203 24.61 34.61 -6.15
N ARG A 204 24.92 33.32 -5.90
CA ARG A 204 25.30 32.77 -4.59
C ARG A 204 24.27 33.04 -3.50
N LYS A 205 22.98 33.00 -3.85
CA LYS A 205 21.90 33.09 -2.86
C LYS A 205 21.89 31.83 -1.99
N SER A 206 21.64 31.99 -0.69
CA SER A 206 21.43 30.86 0.22
C SER A 206 19.97 30.39 0.20
N GLU A 207 19.71 29.19 0.74
CA GLU A 207 18.35 28.70 0.97
C GLU A 207 17.54 29.64 1.88
N GLU A 208 18.18 30.32 2.82
CA GLU A 208 17.55 31.29 3.71
C GLU A 208 17.16 32.57 2.96
N ASP A 209 18.03 33.07 2.09
CA ASP A 209 17.74 34.25 1.28
C ASP A 209 16.53 34.01 0.37
N ILE A 210 16.48 32.84 -0.29
CA ILE A 210 15.37 32.49 -1.18
C ILE A 210 14.09 32.22 -0.38
N TYR A 211 14.19 31.64 0.82
CA TYR A 211 13.02 31.43 1.69
C TYR A 211 12.32 32.76 2.03
N LYS A 212 13.10 33.78 2.41
CA LYS A 212 12.60 35.14 2.71
C LYS A 212 12.16 35.89 1.46
N LEU A 213 12.91 35.77 0.35
CA LEU A 213 12.55 36.40 -0.92
C LEU A 213 11.17 35.94 -1.40
N LEU A 214 10.87 34.64 -1.24
CA LEU A 214 9.58 34.05 -1.58
C LEU A 214 8.51 34.24 -0.49
N LYS A 215 8.84 34.97 0.59
CA LYS A 215 7.93 35.32 1.70
C LYS A 215 7.29 34.08 2.35
N LEU A 216 8.05 32.99 2.44
CA LEU A 216 7.58 31.73 3.02
C LEU A 216 7.48 31.79 4.57
N ASP A 217 8.09 32.79 5.19
CA ASP A 217 8.01 33.07 6.63
C ASP A 217 6.80 33.93 7.04
N ALA A 218 6.10 34.54 6.08
CA ALA A 218 5.02 35.49 6.34
C ALA A 218 3.75 34.86 6.94
N ASP A 219 3.44 33.62 6.56
CA ASP A 219 2.30 32.85 7.07
C ASP A 219 2.73 31.41 7.35
N LYS A 220 2.96 31.10 8.63
CA LYS A 220 3.40 29.77 9.06
C LYS A 220 2.29 28.72 8.94
N GLU A 221 1.03 29.10 9.08
CA GLU A 221 -0.11 28.18 9.00
C GLU A 221 -0.46 27.87 7.54
N GLY A 222 -0.33 28.87 6.66
CA GLY A 222 -0.51 28.74 5.22
C GLY A 222 0.71 28.24 4.44
N LEU A 223 1.87 28.04 5.09
CA LEU A 223 3.13 27.66 4.40
C LEU A 223 2.96 26.45 3.47
N LEU A 224 2.31 25.38 3.95
CA LEU A 224 2.15 24.15 3.18
C LEU A 224 1.26 24.33 1.94
N ARG A 225 0.43 25.38 1.93
CA ARG A 225 -0.44 25.77 0.80
C ARG A 225 0.18 26.85 -0.08
N ASN A 226 1.32 27.40 0.30
CA ASN A 226 1.97 28.44 -0.47
C ASN A 226 2.51 27.85 -1.79
N PRO A 227 2.04 28.33 -2.96
CA PRO A 227 2.45 27.78 -4.26
C PRO A 227 3.96 27.95 -4.53
N LEU A 228 4.61 28.93 -3.90
CA LEU A 228 6.05 29.20 -4.03
C LEU A 228 6.93 28.21 -3.25
N LEU A 229 6.35 27.41 -2.36
CA LEU A 229 7.12 26.43 -1.57
C LEU A 229 7.83 25.41 -2.48
N ASN A 230 7.19 24.98 -3.56
CA ASN A 230 7.80 24.04 -4.51
C ASN A 230 8.97 24.66 -5.28
N THR A 231 8.94 25.96 -5.55
CA THR A 231 10.05 26.69 -6.17
C THR A 231 11.25 26.73 -5.23
N TRP A 232 11.02 27.00 -3.93
CA TRP A 232 12.08 26.91 -2.91
C TRP A 232 12.65 25.49 -2.79
N VAL A 233 11.79 24.47 -2.74
CA VAL A 233 12.22 23.05 -2.72
C VAL A 233 13.08 22.72 -3.94
N SER A 234 12.69 23.19 -5.12
CA SER A 234 13.44 22.96 -6.36
C SER A 234 14.79 23.67 -6.36
N PHE A 235 14.85 24.88 -5.81
CA PHE A 235 16.09 25.62 -5.63
C PHE A 235 17.07 24.87 -4.72
N VAL A 236 16.62 24.43 -3.54
CA VAL A 236 17.47 23.69 -2.59
C VAL A 236 17.95 22.36 -3.20
N LYS A 237 17.07 21.62 -3.90
CA LYS A 237 17.48 20.40 -4.62
C LYS A 237 18.57 20.66 -5.65
N LYS A 238 18.53 21.80 -6.32
CA LYS A 238 19.52 22.15 -7.35
C LYS A 238 20.82 22.69 -6.75
N LEU A 239 20.80 23.24 -5.53
CA LEU A 239 22.01 23.51 -4.76
C LEU A 239 22.74 22.23 -4.35
N ASP A 240 22.02 21.12 -4.17
CA ASP A 240 22.54 19.79 -3.83
C ASP A 240 23.41 19.82 -2.55
N ASN A 241 23.02 20.64 -1.57
CA ASN A 241 23.75 20.85 -0.33
C ASN A 241 23.12 20.15 0.89
N GLU A 242 21.79 20.10 0.97
CA GLU A 242 21.01 19.49 2.06
C GLU A 242 19.63 19.07 1.54
N ASP A 243 18.96 18.15 2.24
CA ASP A 243 17.58 17.80 1.87
C ASP A 243 16.61 18.97 2.19
N PRO A 244 15.79 19.43 1.23
CA PRO A 244 14.87 20.54 1.44
C PRO A 244 13.84 20.28 2.54
N TYR A 245 13.41 19.03 2.72
CA TYR A 245 12.39 18.69 3.70
C TYR A 245 12.97 18.62 5.11
N ASN A 246 14.23 18.19 5.27
CA ASN A 246 14.98 18.36 6.53
C ASN A 246 15.06 19.84 6.94
N LEU A 247 15.39 20.73 6.01
CA LEU A 247 15.46 22.17 6.26
C LEU A 247 14.08 22.75 6.60
N LEU A 248 13.01 22.36 5.90
CA LEU A 248 11.65 22.78 6.25
C LEU A 248 11.23 22.30 7.63
N LEU A 249 11.57 21.07 8.01
CA LEU A 249 11.29 20.57 9.35
C LEU A 249 11.99 21.42 10.41
N LEU A 250 13.25 21.82 10.20
CA LEU A 250 13.96 22.71 11.12
C LEU A 250 13.26 24.08 11.26
N LYS A 251 12.72 24.62 10.15
CA LYS A 251 11.98 25.89 10.15
C LYS A 251 10.61 25.78 10.83
N LEU A 252 9.95 24.63 10.70
CA LEU A 252 8.63 24.37 11.27
C LEU A 252 8.68 23.95 12.74
N ARG A 253 9.78 23.32 13.17
CA ARG A 253 9.95 22.84 14.54
C ARG A 253 10.14 24.01 15.49
N LYS A 254 9.14 24.30 16.32
CA LYS A 254 9.36 25.08 17.54
C LYS A 254 10.10 24.21 18.56
N PRO A 255 10.98 24.78 19.40
CA PRO A 255 11.55 24.05 20.52
C PRO A 255 10.44 23.42 21.36
N ASN A 256 10.54 22.11 21.62
CA ASN A 256 9.59 21.29 22.39
C ASN A 256 8.18 21.08 21.79
N ASP A 257 7.96 21.32 20.50
CA ASP A 257 6.63 21.19 19.86
C ASP A 257 6.59 20.19 18.68
N GLU A 258 7.24 19.03 18.85
CA GLU A 258 7.21 17.94 17.85
C GLU A 258 5.80 17.34 17.69
N GLU A 259 5.00 17.36 18.75
CA GLU A 259 3.64 16.87 18.78
C GLU A 259 2.73 17.73 17.87
N ALA A 260 2.73 19.05 18.01
CA ALA A 260 1.92 19.90 17.14
C ALA A 260 2.36 19.80 15.67
N LEU A 261 3.67 19.65 15.40
CA LEU A 261 4.16 19.44 14.04
C LEU A 261 3.62 18.14 13.43
N ALA A 262 3.67 17.03 14.16
CA ALA A 262 3.12 15.76 13.67
C ALA A 262 1.61 15.86 13.41
N HIS A 263 0.86 16.51 14.31
CA HIS A 263 -0.58 16.72 14.14
C HIS A 263 -0.93 17.64 12.97
N MET A 264 -0.18 18.71 12.77
CA MET A 264 -0.32 19.59 11.61
C MET A 264 -0.16 18.82 10.30
N LEU A 265 0.88 17.96 10.20
CA LEU A 265 1.09 17.13 9.03
C LEU A 265 -0.04 16.12 8.82
N ILE A 266 -0.53 15.49 9.89
CA ILE A 266 -1.66 14.55 9.80
C ILE A 266 -2.92 15.25 9.29
N ALA A 267 -3.22 16.45 9.78
CA ALA A 267 -4.38 17.24 9.32
C ALA A 267 -4.24 17.65 7.84
N ALA A 268 -3.02 17.98 7.40
CA ALA A 268 -2.76 18.40 6.03
C ALA A 268 -2.83 17.25 5.00
N LYS A 269 -2.69 15.97 5.41
CA LYS A 269 -2.72 14.82 4.49
C LYS A 269 -3.99 14.69 3.65
N GLY A 270 -5.12 15.20 4.15
CA GLY A 270 -6.40 15.18 3.43
C GLY A 270 -6.51 16.24 2.32
N ASP A 271 -5.58 17.19 2.26
CA ASP A 271 -5.60 18.28 1.29
C ASP A 271 -4.78 17.92 0.04
N SER A 272 -5.48 17.76 -1.09
CA SER A 272 -4.85 17.38 -2.37
C SER A 272 -3.74 18.33 -2.81
N LEU A 273 -3.86 19.63 -2.47
CA LEU A 273 -2.87 20.65 -2.84
C LEU A 273 -1.54 20.49 -2.09
N THR A 274 -1.58 19.91 -0.89
CA THR A 274 -0.39 19.78 -0.03
C THR A 274 0.19 18.36 -0.01
N SER A 275 -0.53 17.39 -0.60
CA SER A 275 -0.25 15.95 -0.50
C SER A 275 1.21 15.54 -0.79
N SER A 276 1.85 16.13 -1.80
CA SER A 276 3.23 15.81 -2.17
C SER A 276 4.25 16.32 -1.15
N VAL A 277 4.10 17.57 -0.72
CA VAL A 277 4.96 18.23 0.28
C VAL A 277 4.79 17.55 1.64
N VAL A 278 3.54 17.32 2.07
CA VAL A 278 3.22 16.66 3.35
C VAL A 278 3.80 15.25 3.41
N ARG A 279 3.72 14.47 2.33
CA ARG A 279 4.32 13.13 2.26
C ARG A 279 5.84 13.17 2.43
N ASN A 280 6.51 14.13 1.80
CA ASN A 280 7.97 14.25 1.89
C ASN A 280 8.40 14.79 3.27
N LEU A 281 7.67 15.75 3.84
CA LEU A 281 7.88 16.23 5.21
C LEU A 281 7.64 15.13 6.25
N GLU A 282 6.59 14.32 6.08
CA GLU A 282 6.36 13.15 6.93
C GLU A 282 7.56 12.21 6.86
N ASN A 283 8.07 11.88 5.66
CA ASN A 283 9.22 10.99 5.54
C ASN A 283 10.48 11.57 6.21
N ALA A 284 10.72 12.87 6.05
CA ALA A 284 11.82 13.55 6.72
C ALA A 284 11.64 13.54 8.26
N LEU A 285 10.40 13.66 8.76
CA LEU A 285 10.09 13.59 10.19
C LEU A 285 10.35 12.19 10.74
N LEU A 286 9.92 11.14 10.02
CA LEU A 286 10.21 9.75 10.37
C LEU A 286 11.73 9.49 10.40
N THR A 287 12.45 10.00 9.41
CA THR A 287 13.92 9.89 9.33
C THR A 287 14.61 10.61 10.48
N ALA A 288 14.13 11.81 10.85
CA ALA A 288 14.62 12.54 12.00
C ALA A 288 14.39 11.75 13.30
N TRP A 289 13.19 11.19 13.50
CA TRP A 289 12.91 10.34 14.66
C TRP A 289 13.77 9.07 14.72
N LEU A 290 14.13 8.49 13.57
CA LEU A 290 15.08 7.36 13.52
C LEU A 290 16.48 7.78 13.94
N ARG A 291 16.98 8.88 13.37
CA ARG A 291 18.31 9.42 13.68
C ARG A 291 18.42 9.79 15.16
N ASP A 292 17.37 10.38 15.72
CA ASP A 292 17.29 10.79 17.12
C ASP A 292 17.06 9.57 18.07
N GLY A 293 17.01 8.34 17.53
CA GLY A 293 16.96 7.11 18.31
C GLY A 293 15.63 6.81 19.01
N LYS A 294 14.53 7.46 18.60
CA LYS A 294 13.23 7.31 19.26
C LYS A 294 12.73 5.87 19.21
N THR A 295 12.08 5.41 20.27
CA THR A 295 11.44 4.09 20.30
C THR A 295 10.09 4.12 19.60
N THR A 296 9.52 2.95 19.30
CA THR A 296 8.15 2.87 18.79
C THR A 296 7.13 3.42 19.80
N GLY A 297 7.41 3.29 21.11
CA GLY A 297 6.60 3.86 22.18
C GLY A 297 6.70 5.39 22.24
N ASP A 298 7.90 5.96 22.06
CA ASP A 298 8.08 7.42 22.03
C ASP A 298 7.30 8.05 20.88
N VAL A 299 7.38 7.46 19.69
CA VAL A 299 6.64 7.94 18.51
C VAL A 299 5.13 7.74 18.69
N ALA A 300 4.68 6.63 19.30
CA ALA A 300 3.25 6.45 19.62
C ALA A 300 2.74 7.55 20.57
N LYS A 301 3.56 7.96 21.54
CA LYS A 301 3.23 9.06 22.46
C LYS A 301 3.18 10.41 21.75
N LEU A 302 4.17 10.72 20.90
CA LEU A 302 4.19 11.95 20.08
C LEU A 302 2.98 12.04 19.14
N LEU A 303 2.46 10.90 18.69
CA LEU A 303 1.28 10.80 17.82
C LEU A 303 -0.03 10.67 18.60
N ARG A 304 0.00 10.77 19.94
CA ARG A 304 -1.14 10.59 20.85
C ARG A 304 -1.90 9.26 20.71
N LEU A 305 -1.26 8.22 20.19
CA LEU A 305 -1.88 6.88 20.04
C LEU A 305 -2.10 6.17 21.40
N ASN A 306 -1.49 6.70 22.47
CA ASN A 306 -1.60 6.17 23.83
C ASN A 306 -2.64 6.90 24.68
N ALA A 307 -3.25 7.98 24.19
CA ALA A 307 -4.26 8.74 24.94
C ALA A 307 -5.59 7.98 25.04
N ASP A 308 -5.91 7.22 24.00
CA ASP A 308 -7.15 6.47 23.89
C ASP A 308 -7.03 5.08 24.53
N LYS A 309 -7.80 4.82 25.58
CA LYS A 309 -7.81 3.53 26.29
C LYS A 309 -8.69 2.46 25.64
N GLY A 310 -9.46 2.80 24.60
CA GLY A 310 -10.35 1.89 23.88
C GLY A 310 -9.92 1.65 22.44
N GLU A 311 -10.78 1.02 21.64
CA GLU A 311 -10.53 0.74 20.22
C GLU A 311 -10.45 1.98 19.31
N SER A 312 -10.78 3.18 19.82
CA SER A 312 -10.77 4.43 19.05
C SER A 312 -9.41 4.75 18.44
N PHE A 313 -8.31 4.30 19.05
CA PHE A 313 -6.98 4.50 18.49
C PHE A 313 -6.81 3.81 17.11
N LEU A 314 -7.58 2.74 16.82
CA LEU A 314 -7.58 2.06 15.51
C LEU A 314 -8.17 2.94 14.40
N ARG A 315 -8.94 3.97 14.77
CA ARG A 315 -9.52 4.98 13.87
C ARG A 315 -8.61 6.20 13.71
N SER A 316 -7.50 6.28 14.44
CA SER A 316 -6.63 7.45 14.43
C SER A 316 -5.99 7.66 13.06
N ALA A 317 -6.11 8.89 12.53
CA ALA A 317 -5.41 9.32 11.32
C ALA A 317 -3.88 9.29 11.45
N ALA A 318 -3.37 9.26 12.70
CA ALA A 318 -1.94 9.15 13.00
C ALA A 318 -1.41 7.71 12.93
N LEU A 319 -2.28 6.70 13.02
CA LEU A 319 -1.88 5.29 13.08
C LEU A 319 -1.06 4.84 11.86
N PRO A 320 -1.41 5.21 10.60
CA PRO A 320 -0.59 4.88 9.43
C PRO A 320 0.84 5.44 9.50
N THR A 321 1.03 6.63 10.08
CA THR A 321 2.36 7.24 10.29
C THR A 321 3.19 6.41 11.25
N TRP A 322 2.60 5.98 12.36
CA TRP A 322 3.27 5.10 13.32
C TRP A 322 3.66 3.75 12.72
N LEU A 323 2.76 3.12 11.95
CA LEU A 323 3.04 1.86 11.26
C LEU A 323 4.18 2.03 10.24
N SER A 324 4.21 3.15 9.50
CA SER A 324 5.32 3.48 8.60
C SER A 324 6.64 3.64 9.33
N TYR A 325 6.65 4.29 10.50
CA TYR A 325 7.85 4.38 11.34
C TYR A 325 8.37 2.99 11.75
N ILE A 326 7.46 2.10 12.16
CA ILE A 326 7.82 0.70 12.52
C ILE A 326 8.45 -0.03 11.32
N ARG A 327 7.91 0.17 10.10
CA ARG A 327 8.50 -0.41 8.88
C ARG A 327 9.92 0.09 8.63
N GLN A 328 10.17 1.39 8.78
CA GLN A 328 11.52 1.94 8.56
C GLN A 328 12.53 1.43 9.60
N ARG A 329 12.07 0.96 10.77
CA ARG A 329 12.89 0.25 11.76
C ARG A 329 13.08 -1.24 11.44
N ASN A 330 12.70 -1.70 10.25
CA ASN A 330 12.75 -3.11 9.83
C ASN A 330 11.99 -4.06 10.79
N LYS A 331 10.90 -3.58 11.39
CA LYS A 331 10.01 -4.38 12.24
C LYS A 331 8.68 -4.63 11.53
N ASP A 332 8.01 -5.73 11.88
CA ASP A 332 6.66 -6.03 11.41
C ASP A 332 5.63 -5.14 12.13
N PRO A 333 4.96 -4.20 11.42
CA PRO A 333 4.01 -3.29 12.05
C PRO A 333 2.78 -4.00 12.63
N ASN A 334 2.35 -5.10 12.02
CA ASN A 334 1.19 -5.84 12.50
C ASN A 334 1.53 -6.54 13.82
N LYS A 335 2.73 -7.12 13.96
CA LYS A 335 3.18 -7.72 15.23
C LYS A 335 3.33 -6.69 16.33
N VAL A 336 3.92 -5.54 16.05
CA VAL A 336 4.09 -4.46 17.05
C VAL A 336 2.72 -3.90 17.48
N LEU A 337 1.84 -3.62 16.52
CA LEU A 337 0.46 -3.18 16.82
C LEU A 337 -0.32 -4.24 17.61
N PHE A 338 -0.18 -5.51 17.25
CA PHE A 338 -0.83 -6.61 17.95
C PHE A 338 -0.36 -6.73 19.41
N LEU A 339 0.95 -6.61 19.67
CA LEU A 339 1.47 -6.61 21.04
C LEU A 339 0.96 -5.41 21.86
N GLU A 340 0.88 -4.22 21.24
CA GLU A 340 0.32 -3.03 21.88
C GLU A 340 -1.15 -3.24 22.27
N LEU A 341 -1.95 -3.83 21.37
CA LEU A 341 -3.33 -4.21 21.64
C LEU A 341 -3.44 -5.21 22.80
N GLN A 342 -2.54 -6.19 22.87
CA GLN A 342 -2.55 -7.20 23.93
C GLN A 342 -2.20 -6.65 25.31
N ASN A 343 -1.43 -5.56 25.37
CA ASN A 343 -1.15 -4.88 26.63
C ASN A 343 -2.38 -4.10 27.14
N ARG A 344 -3.39 -3.87 26.29
CA ARG A 344 -4.59 -3.07 26.61
C ARG A 344 -5.85 -3.89 26.83
N PHE A 345 -5.95 -5.06 26.18
CA PHE A 345 -7.15 -5.87 26.15
C PHE A 345 -6.86 -7.31 26.56
N SER A 346 -7.77 -7.93 27.30
CA SER A 346 -7.79 -9.39 27.45
C SER A 346 -8.00 -10.07 26.09
N ASP A 347 -7.69 -11.37 25.99
CA ASP A 347 -7.87 -12.11 24.72
C ASP A 347 -9.31 -12.05 24.19
N ALA A 348 -10.30 -12.07 25.09
CA ALA A 348 -11.72 -11.99 24.74
C ALA A 348 -12.12 -10.60 24.23
N GLU A 349 -11.71 -9.55 24.95
CA GLU A 349 -11.95 -8.17 24.53
C GLU A 349 -11.25 -7.87 23.22
N LEU A 350 -10.01 -8.34 23.05
CA LEU A 350 -9.26 -8.16 21.81
C LEU A 350 -9.95 -8.84 20.63
N ALA A 351 -10.48 -10.05 20.79
CA ALA A 351 -11.23 -10.72 19.74
C ALA A 351 -12.45 -9.88 19.31
N ARG A 352 -13.19 -9.32 20.26
CA ARG A 352 -14.35 -8.45 19.99
C ARG A 352 -13.95 -7.15 19.30
N VAL A 353 -12.90 -6.50 19.79
CA VAL A 353 -12.33 -5.27 19.18
C VAL A 353 -11.90 -5.52 17.74
N LEU A 354 -11.20 -6.63 17.46
CA LEU A 354 -10.78 -6.95 16.11
C LEU A 354 -11.97 -7.29 15.19
N VAL A 355 -13.01 -7.98 15.69
CA VAL A 355 -14.22 -8.20 14.90
C VAL A 355 -14.91 -6.86 14.59
N ALA A 356 -15.11 -6.01 15.59
CA ALA A 356 -15.74 -4.69 15.41
C ALA A 356 -14.94 -3.83 14.42
N ALA A 357 -13.63 -3.75 14.61
CA ALA A 357 -12.71 -3.01 13.74
C ALA A 357 -12.72 -3.53 12.30
N SER A 358 -12.87 -4.84 12.08
CA SER A 358 -12.94 -5.41 10.72
C SER A 358 -14.18 -5.00 9.92
N ARG A 359 -15.24 -4.58 10.62
CA ARG A 359 -16.51 -4.11 10.02
C ARG A 359 -16.58 -2.59 9.92
N ASP A 360 -15.64 -1.88 10.55
CA ASP A 360 -15.63 -0.43 10.61
C ASP A 360 -14.85 0.19 9.44
N LYS A 361 -15.58 0.87 8.54
CA LYS A 361 -15.00 1.56 7.38
C LYS A 361 -14.00 2.68 7.74
N ASN A 362 -14.03 3.18 8.98
CA ASN A 362 -13.11 4.21 9.46
C ASN A 362 -11.78 3.64 9.93
N VAL A 363 -11.68 2.33 10.16
CA VAL A 363 -10.43 1.65 10.47
C VAL A 363 -9.64 1.42 9.18
N LYS A 364 -8.47 2.06 9.05
CA LYS A 364 -7.65 2.06 7.82
C LYS A 364 -6.44 1.11 7.89
N ILE A 365 -6.58 -0.01 8.59
CA ILE A 365 -5.53 -1.02 8.75
C ILE A 365 -6.00 -2.41 8.30
N ASN A 366 -5.05 -3.32 8.08
CA ASN A 366 -5.37 -4.72 7.79
C ASN A 366 -5.67 -5.48 9.08
N VAL A 367 -6.95 -5.50 9.48
CA VAL A 367 -7.40 -6.18 10.69
C VAL A 367 -7.30 -7.71 10.58
N THR A 368 -7.45 -8.28 9.38
CA THR A 368 -7.32 -9.72 9.14
C THR A 368 -5.93 -10.24 9.54
N ALA A 369 -4.87 -9.45 9.32
CA ALA A 369 -3.53 -9.81 9.76
C ALA A 369 -3.43 -9.92 11.29
N LEU A 370 -4.08 -9.02 12.03
CA LEU A 370 -4.13 -9.05 13.49
C LEU A 370 -4.94 -10.24 14.01
N GLN A 371 -6.07 -10.55 13.38
CA GLN A 371 -6.86 -11.74 13.70
C GLN A 371 -6.04 -13.03 13.51
N LYS A 372 -5.27 -13.15 12.42
CA LYS A 372 -4.37 -14.28 12.20
C LYS A 372 -3.31 -14.39 13.30
N LEU A 373 -2.69 -13.27 13.70
CA LEU A 373 -1.73 -13.24 14.81
C LEU A 373 -2.38 -13.70 16.13
N GLN A 374 -3.65 -13.34 16.36
CA GLN A 374 -4.41 -13.82 17.51
C GLN A 374 -4.58 -15.34 17.51
N LEU A 375 -5.04 -15.91 16.38
CA LEU A 375 -5.19 -17.36 16.24
C LEU A 375 -3.85 -18.09 16.41
N SER A 376 -2.78 -17.58 15.79
CA SER A 376 -1.44 -18.16 15.91
C SER A 376 -0.90 -18.11 17.33
N LYS A 377 -1.21 -17.06 18.10
CA LYS A 377 -0.80 -16.98 19.51
C LYS A 377 -1.52 -18.03 20.34
N TRP A 378 -2.84 -18.15 20.20
CA TRP A 378 -3.62 -19.18 20.90
C TRP A 378 -3.09 -20.58 20.62
N HIS A 379 -2.81 -20.86 19.34
CA HIS A 379 -2.23 -22.13 18.92
C HIS A 379 -0.83 -22.35 19.50
N GLY A 380 0.02 -21.31 19.47
CA GLY A 380 1.38 -21.36 20.01
C GLY A 380 1.46 -21.53 21.54
N ARG A 381 0.43 -21.14 22.29
CA ARG A 381 0.29 -21.44 23.72
C ARG A 381 -0.16 -22.87 24.00
N GLY A 382 -0.65 -23.59 22.99
CA GLY A 382 -1.26 -24.91 23.13
C GLY A 382 -2.70 -24.86 23.65
N ASP A 383 -3.40 -23.72 23.53
CA ASP A 383 -4.79 -23.60 23.98
C ASP A 383 -5.68 -24.58 23.19
N THR A 384 -6.54 -25.34 23.87
CA THR A 384 -7.48 -26.21 23.16
C THR A 384 -8.66 -25.42 22.59
N ALA A 385 -9.42 -26.04 21.68
CA ALA A 385 -10.68 -25.46 21.21
C ALA A 385 -11.65 -25.14 22.37
N ASP A 386 -11.66 -25.95 23.43
CA ASP A 386 -12.48 -25.76 24.62
C ASP A 386 -12.00 -24.57 25.48
N ASP A 387 -10.68 -24.40 25.61
CA ASP A 387 -10.10 -23.28 26.36
C ASP A 387 -10.46 -21.95 25.72
N ILE A 388 -10.27 -21.82 24.40
CA ILE A 388 -10.65 -20.60 23.68
C ILE A 388 -12.16 -20.37 23.70
N PHE A 389 -12.97 -21.43 23.64
CA PHE A 389 -14.42 -21.30 23.77
C PHE A 389 -14.82 -20.66 25.09
N ARG A 390 -14.24 -21.13 26.21
CA ARG A 390 -14.46 -20.56 27.55
C ARG A 390 -13.89 -19.15 27.68
N HIS A 391 -12.67 -18.92 27.20
CA HIS A 391 -12.00 -17.61 27.27
C HIS A 391 -12.80 -16.53 26.55
N LEU A 392 -13.40 -16.84 25.40
CA LEU A 392 -14.24 -15.90 24.66
C LEU A 392 -15.62 -15.66 25.31
N GLY A 393 -15.96 -16.41 26.36
CA GLY A 393 -17.24 -16.31 27.06
C GLY A 393 -18.41 -16.98 26.32
N LEU A 394 -18.11 -17.78 25.29
CA LEU A 394 -19.12 -18.38 24.42
C LEU A 394 -20.03 -19.39 25.13
N SER A 395 -19.67 -19.89 26.32
CA SER A 395 -20.53 -20.78 27.12
C SER A 395 -21.69 -20.06 27.82
N LYS A 396 -21.66 -18.72 27.86
CA LYS A 396 -22.67 -17.90 28.56
C LYS A 396 -23.69 -17.25 27.62
N GLU A 397 -23.57 -17.46 26.32
CA GLU A 397 -24.37 -16.78 25.29
C GLU A 397 -25.70 -17.48 24.99
N GLY A 398 -25.93 -18.68 25.57
CA GLY A 398 -27.22 -19.33 25.47
C GLY A 398 -27.60 -19.68 24.03
N GLU A 399 -28.86 -19.45 23.67
CA GLU A 399 -29.40 -19.70 22.32
C GLU A 399 -28.85 -18.72 21.26
N GLU A 400 -28.30 -17.58 21.66
CA GLU A 400 -27.77 -16.53 20.77
C GLU A 400 -26.33 -16.79 20.28
N LEU A 401 -25.70 -17.89 20.71
CA LEU A 401 -24.30 -18.23 20.39
C LEU A 401 -23.96 -18.12 18.89
N LEU A 402 -24.84 -18.61 18.01
CA LEU A 402 -24.58 -18.62 16.57
C LEU A 402 -24.70 -17.23 15.92
N GLU A 403 -25.24 -16.25 16.65
CA GLU A 403 -25.34 -14.84 16.27
C GLU A 403 -24.17 -14.01 16.83
N SER A 404 -23.37 -14.61 17.71
CA SER A 404 -22.23 -13.97 18.35
C SER A 404 -21.21 -13.43 17.37
N SER A 405 -20.76 -12.21 17.65
CA SER A 405 -19.73 -11.54 16.87
C SER A 405 -18.39 -12.31 16.85
N VAL A 406 -18.09 -13.08 17.90
CA VAL A 406 -16.80 -13.78 18.07
C VAL A 406 -16.88 -15.30 17.87
N PHE A 407 -18.07 -15.87 17.70
CA PHE A 407 -18.22 -17.31 17.44
C PHE A 407 -17.49 -17.75 16.16
N ASN A 408 -17.57 -16.95 15.09
CA ASN A 408 -16.84 -17.24 13.85
C ASN A 408 -15.31 -17.15 14.01
N THR A 409 -14.83 -16.31 14.93
CA THR A 409 -13.40 -16.26 15.30
C THR A 409 -12.97 -17.55 15.96
N TRP A 410 -13.79 -18.08 16.87
CA TRP A 410 -13.56 -19.39 17.47
C TRP A 410 -13.63 -20.53 16.45
N VAL A 411 -14.63 -20.58 15.57
CA VAL A 411 -14.68 -21.60 14.50
C VAL A 411 -13.43 -21.54 13.60
N SER A 412 -12.93 -20.34 13.32
CA SER A 412 -11.67 -20.16 12.58
C SER A 412 -10.47 -20.71 13.36
N TYR A 413 -10.46 -20.58 14.69
CA TYR A 413 -9.47 -21.22 15.54
C TYR A 413 -9.58 -22.75 15.49
N VAL A 414 -10.78 -23.30 15.61
CA VAL A 414 -11.00 -24.76 15.53
C VAL A 414 -10.51 -25.31 14.19
N LYS A 415 -10.76 -24.59 13.09
CA LYS A 415 -10.26 -24.96 11.75
C LYS A 415 -8.73 -24.94 11.66
N LEU A 416 -8.06 -24.03 12.39
CA LEU A 416 -6.60 -24.00 12.48
C LEU A 416 -6.06 -25.21 13.24
N VAL A 417 -6.74 -25.62 14.31
CA VAL A 417 -6.35 -26.76 15.16
C VAL A 417 -6.59 -28.10 14.46
N ASP A 418 -7.78 -28.29 13.86
CA ASP A 418 -8.13 -29.48 13.09
C ASP A 418 -9.01 -29.09 11.88
N TYR A 419 -8.34 -28.88 10.75
CA TYR A 419 -8.99 -28.59 9.46
C TYR A 419 -9.83 -29.77 8.94
N THR A 420 -9.45 -31.01 9.25
CA THR A 420 -10.08 -32.20 8.69
C THR A 420 -11.42 -32.51 9.36
N ASN A 421 -11.48 -32.34 10.68
CA ASN A 421 -12.64 -32.67 11.50
C ASN A 421 -13.30 -31.45 12.15
N THR A 422 -13.13 -30.26 11.57
CA THR A 422 -13.59 -28.98 12.15
C THR A 422 -15.02 -29.04 12.69
N ASP A 423 -16.02 -29.45 11.89
CA ASP A 423 -17.41 -29.38 12.38
C ASP A 423 -17.69 -30.39 13.51
N ALA A 424 -17.02 -31.54 13.51
CA ALA A 424 -17.13 -32.53 14.60
C ALA A 424 -16.49 -32.01 15.88
N LEU A 425 -15.33 -31.35 15.79
CA LEU A 425 -14.67 -30.73 16.92
C LEU A 425 -15.50 -29.55 17.45
N VAL A 426 -16.02 -28.68 16.58
CA VAL A 426 -16.95 -27.60 16.93
C VAL A 426 -18.14 -28.16 17.73
N PHE A 427 -18.83 -29.16 17.18
CA PHE A 427 -19.99 -29.75 17.84
C PHE A 427 -19.63 -30.40 19.18
N SER A 428 -18.51 -31.13 19.25
CA SER A 428 -18.07 -31.79 20.49
C SER A 428 -17.77 -30.80 21.61
N VAL A 429 -17.22 -29.62 21.30
CA VAL A 429 -16.98 -28.56 22.30
C VAL A 429 -18.32 -27.94 22.72
N MET A 430 -19.19 -27.60 21.76
CA MET A 430 -20.51 -27.07 22.07
C MET A 430 -21.30 -28.01 23.00
N LYS A 431 -21.24 -29.33 22.79
CA LYS A 431 -21.89 -30.36 23.63
C LYS A 431 -21.36 -30.44 25.06
N LYS A 432 -20.15 -29.94 25.34
CA LYS A 432 -19.62 -29.85 26.72
C LYS A 432 -20.25 -28.70 27.51
N HIS A 433 -20.73 -27.66 26.84
CA HIS A 433 -21.22 -26.42 27.47
C HIS A 433 -22.74 -26.25 27.37
N TYR A 434 -23.39 -26.96 26.46
CA TYR A 434 -24.82 -26.83 26.18
C TYR A 434 -25.50 -28.19 26.21
N SER A 435 -26.70 -28.24 26.79
CA SER A 435 -27.55 -29.44 26.76
C SER A 435 -28.03 -29.73 25.33
N ASP A 436 -28.36 -30.98 25.04
CA ASP A 436 -28.90 -31.38 23.73
C ASP A 436 -30.19 -30.61 23.39
N GLU A 437 -31.01 -30.24 24.39
CA GLU A 437 -32.19 -29.41 24.19
C GLU A 437 -31.85 -27.99 23.70
N ILE A 438 -30.88 -27.32 24.34
CA ILE A 438 -30.46 -25.97 23.95
C ILE A 438 -29.79 -26.00 22.57
N LEU A 439 -28.95 -27.01 22.31
CA LEU A 439 -28.33 -27.19 20.99
C LEU A 439 -29.36 -27.38 19.89
N ALA A 440 -30.41 -28.20 20.13
CA ALA A 440 -31.47 -28.41 19.17
C ALA A 440 -32.24 -27.11 18.86
N LYS A 441 -32.58 -26.32 19.88
CA LYS A 441 -33.25 -25.00 19.71
C LYS A 441 -32.38 -24.03 18.92
N MET A 442 -31.11 -23.91 19.29
CA MET A 442 -30.13 -23.05 18.62
C MET A 442 -29.96 -23.41 17.13
N ILE A 443 -29.84 -24.71 16.82
CA ILE A 443 -29.74 -25.20 15.44
C ILE A 443 -31.04 -24.92 14.67
N ALA A 444 -32.20 -25.14 15.29
CA ALA A 444 -33.49 -24.88 14.66
C ALA A 444 -33.68 -23.39 14.32
N GLN A 445 -33.34 -22.48 15.25
CA GLN A 445 -33.37 -21.03 15.01
C GLN A 445 -32.40 -20.63 13.90
N ALA A 446 -31.16 -21.13 13.92
CA ALA A 446 -30.16 -20.78 12.91
C ALA A 446 -30.49 -21.28 11.50
N LYS A 447 -31.34 -22.32 11.35
CA LYS A 447 -31.83 -22.73 10.02
C LYS A 447 -32.75 -21.70 9.35
N THR A 448 -33.38 -20.81 10.14
CA THR A 448 -34.29 -19.78 9.62
C THR A 448 -33.56 -18.65 8.90
N SER A 449 -32.32 -18.32 9.31
CA SER A 449 -31.52 -17.26 8.71
C SER A 449 -30.66 -17.76 7.55
N VAL A 450 -30.69 -17.04 6.43
CA VAL A 450 -29.88 -17.37 5.24
C VAL A 450 -28.37 -17.40 5.55
N LEU A 451 -27.92 -16.56 6.49
CA LEU A 451 -26.50 -16.43 6.84
C LEU A 451 -25.99 -17.62 7.66
N THR A 452 -26.83 -18.19 8.53
CA THR A 452 -26.41 -19.24 9.49
C THR A 452 -26.93 -20.63 9.12
N ARG A 453 -27.87 -20.75 8.16
CA ARG A 453 -28.46 -22.02 7.72
C ARG A 453 -27.43 -23.08 7.32
N ALA A 454 -26.40 -22.71 6.57
CA ALA A 454 -25.39 -23.66 6.11
C ALA A 454 -24.60 -24.27 7.28
N LEU A 455 -24.24 -23.46 8.27
CA LEU A 455 -23.59 -23.95 9.49
C LEU A 455 -24.56 -24.79 10.32
N ALA A 456 -25.80 -24.34 10.48
CA ALA A 456 -26.83 -25.06 11.24
C ALA A 456 -27.10 -26.46 10.67
N SER A 457 -27.09 -26.62 9.33
CA SER A 457 -27.21 -27.94 8.69
C SER A 457 -26.03 -28.86 9.02
N LYS A 458 -24.80 -28.33 9.08
CA LYS A 458 -23.62 -29.13 9.49
C LYS A 458 -23.69 -29.56 10.95
N LEU A 459 -24.12 -28.65 11.84
CA LEU A 459 -24.30 -28.96 13.27
C LEU A 459 -25.43 -29.98 13.48
N ALA A 460 -26.54 -29.87 12.73
CA ALA A 460 -27.61 -30.86 12.77
C ALA A 460 -27.09 -32.26 12.38
N ALA A 461 -26.28 -32.34 11.34
CA ALA A 461 -25.66 -33.60 10.91
C ALA A 461 -24.76 -34.19 12.01
N GLU A 462 -23.97 -33.35 12.70
CA GLU A 462 -23.17 -33.81 13.85
C GLU A 462 -24.01 -34.27 15.03
N MET A 463 -25.18 -33.66 15.25
CA MET A 463 -26.12 -34.05 16.31
C MET A 463 -26.68 -35.46 16.11
N TRP A 464 -26.83 -35.90 14.86
CA TRP A 464 -27.22 -37.28 14.53
C TRP A 464 -26.01 -38.23 14.49
N ARG A 465 -24.88 -37.78 13.94
CA ARG A 465 -23.67 -38.59 13.77
C ARG A 465 -23.01 -38.95 15.12
N SER A 466 -22.92 -37.98 16.03
CA SER A 466 -22.27 -38.15 17.35
C SER A 466 -22.82 -39.34 18.16
N PRO A 467 -24.15 -39.52 18.29
CA PRO A 467 -24.73 -40.70 18.94
C PRO A 467 -24.75 -41.97 18.06
N GLY A 468 -24.15 -41.94 16.87
CA GLY A 468 -24.02 -43.10 15.99
C GLY A 468 -25.27 -43.45 15.17
N LYS A 469 -26.13 -42.48 14.85
CA LYS A 469 -27.31 -42.75 14.01
C LYS A 469 -26.88 -43.15 12.61
N SER A 470 -27.45 -44.22 12.09
CA SER A 470 -27.22 -44.64 10.71
C SER A 470 -27.98 -43.75 9.72
N ALA A 471 -27.63 -43.82 8.44
CA ALA A 471 -28.44 -43.22 7.38
C ALA A 471 -29.89 -43.74 7.40
N ASP A 472 -30.11 -45.01 7.77
CA ASP A 472 -31.44 -45.61 7.92
C ASP A 472 -32.26 -44.98 9.04
N ASP A 473 -31.64 -44.79 10.20
CA ASP A 473 -32.31 -44.17 11.35
C ASP A 473 -32.83 -42.78 10.99
N ILE A 474 -32.01 -41.98 10.29
CA ILE A 474 -32.38 -40.62 9.90
C ILE A 474 -33.38 -40.61 8.74
N PHE A 475 -33.31 -41.59 7.83
CA PHE A 475 -34.29 -41.76 6.76
C PHE A 475 -35.70 -41.99 7.33
N LYS A 476 -35.82 -42.91 8.30
CA LYS A 476 -37.07 -43.22 9.01
C LYS A 476 -37.53 -42.10 9.93
N PHE A 477 -36.59 -41.43 10.61
CA PHE A 477 -36.89 -40.26 11.45
C PHE A 477 -37.57 -39.15 10.62
N PHE A 478 -37.10 -38.94 9.39
CA PHE A 478 -37.73 -38.02 8.44
C PHE A 478 -38.95 -38.57 7.71
N GLN A 479 -39.36 -39.82 8.01
CA GLN A 479 -40.50 -40.50 7.39
C GLN A 479 -40.38 -40.61 5.86
N LEU A 480 -39.15 -40.64 5.33
CA LEU A 480 -38.87 -40.76 3.89
C LEU A 480 -39.20 -42.17 3.37
N ASP A 481 -39.37 -43.14 4.26
CA ASP A 481 -39.87 -44.48 3.94
C ASP A 481 -41.37 -44.50 3.61
N LYS A 482 -42.10 -43.46 3.99
CA LYS A 482 -43.55 -43.34 3.77
C LYS A 482 -43.93 -42.49 2.57
N THR A 483 -42.95 -41.89 1.89
CA THR A 483 -43.20 -40.95 0.77
C THR A 483 -43.50 -41.64 -0.54
N GLY A 484 -43.12 -42.91 -0.71
CA GLY A 484 -43.29 -43.63 -1.97
C GLY A 484 -42.63 -42.92 -3.15
N ASP A 485 -43.37 -42.79 -4.26
CA ASP A 485 -42.90 -42.14 -5.50
C ASP A 485 -42.56 -40.64 -5.32
N ASP A 486 -43.06 -39.99 -4.26
CA ASP A 486 -42.81 -38.57 -3.98
C ASP A 486 -41.53 -38.32 -3.15
N LEU A 487 -40.68 -39.33 -2.95
CA LEU A 487 -39.44 -39.24 -2.15
C LEU A 487 -38.58 -38.02 -2.49
N PHE A 488 -38.39 -37.74 -3.78
CA PHE A 488 -37.51 -36.67 -4.23
C PHE A 488 -38.07 -35.26 -3.96
N GLU A 489 -39.39 -35.15 -3.80
CA GLU A 489 -40.09 -33.91 -3.45
C GLU A 489 -40.22 -33.72 -1.94
N ALA A 490 -39.87 -34.74 -1.14
CA ALA A 490 -40.01 -34.70 0.30
C ALA A 490 -39.12 -33.59 0.91
N PRO A 491 -39.66 -32.70 1.78
CA PRO A 491 -38.92 -31.54 2.30
C PRO A 491 -37.62 -31.88 3.04
N MET A 492 -37.55 -33.06 3.66
CA MET A 492 -36.39 -33.50 4.45
C MET A 492 -35.38 -34.32 3.64
N PHE A 493 -35.63 -34.59 2.36
CA PHE A 493 -34.75 -35.42 1.54
C PHE A 493 -33.35 -34.78 1.38
N ASP A 494 -33.26 -33.45 1.23
CA ASP A 494 -31.97 -32.74 1.18
C ASP A 494 -31.18 -32.83 2.49
N ALA A 495 -31.87 -32.75 3.63
CA ALA A 495 -31.22 -32.91 4.92
C ALA A 495 -30.64 -34.32 5.08
N TRP A 496 -31.35 -35.33 4.55
CA TRP A 496 -30.86 -36.70 4.53
C TRP A 496 -29.67 -36.90 3.59
N ILE A 497 -29.68 -36.33 2.37
CA ILE A 497 -28.52 -36.36 1.45
C ILE A 497 -27.27 -35.80 2.14
N LEU A 498 -27.40 -34.60 2.74
CA LEU A 498 -26.29 -33.96 3.47
C LEU A 498 -25.79 -34.84 4.62
N TYR A 499 -26.68 -35.59 5.26
CA TYR A 499 -26.29 -36.52 6.32
C TYR A 499 -25.54 -37.75 5.80
N VAL A 500 -25.97 -38.34 4.68
CA VAL A 500 -25.26 -39.46 4.05
C VAL A 500 -23.86 -39.03 3.59
N GLU A 501 -23.75 -37.87 2.93
CA GLU A 501 -22.46 -37.29 2.56
C GLU A 501 -21.58 -37.06 3.80
N ARG A 502 -22.20 -36.65 4.92
CA ARG A 502 -21.49 -36.45 6.18
C ARG A 502 -20.96 -37.75 6.75
N LEU A 503 -21.75 -38.83 6.78
CA LEU A 503 -21.30 -40.14 7.24
C LEU A 503 -20.13 -40.64 6.38
N ASN A 504 -20.30 -40.56 5.05
CA ASN A 504 -19.30 -41.00 4.08
C ASN A 504 -17.94 -40.29 4.24
N LYS A 505 -17.94 -39.01 4.64
CA LYS A 505 -16.69 -38.27 4.92
C LYS A 505 -15.83 -38.93 6.01
N TYR A 506 -16.44 -39.61 6.97
CA TYR A 506 -15.77 -40.24 8.11
C TYR A 506 -15.51 -41.74 7.92
N GLU A 507 -15.93 -42.31 6.79
CA GLU A 507 -15.60 -43.67 6.44
C GLU A 507 -14.09 -43.83 6.19
N LYS A 508 -13.53 -44.98 6.57
CA LYS A 508 -12.12 -45.30 6.28
C LYS A 508 -11.84 -45.31 4.77
N HIS A 509 -12.85 -45.73 4.00
CA HIS A 509 -12.82 -45.78 2.54
C HIS A 509 -14.11 -45.12 2.02
N PRO A 510 -14.12 -43.78 1.84
CA PRO A 510 -15.30 -43.08 1.35
C PRO A 510 -15.78 -43.63 0.00
N ASP A 511 -17.06 -43.96 -0.08
CA ASP A 511 -17.72 -44.42 -1.29
C ASP A 511 -18.18 -43.22 -2.12
N LYS A 512 -17.67 -43.10 -3.35
CA LYS A 512 -18.09 -42.06 -4.31
C LYS A 512 -19.62 -42.04 -4.51
N PHE A 513 -20.25 -43.20 -4.40
CA PHE A 513 -21.67 -43.40 -4.66
C PHE A 513 -22.48 -43.68 -3.39
N ALA A 514 -21.97 -43.31 -2.21
CA ALA A 514 -22.59 -43.60 -0.91
C ALA A 514 -24.09 -43.25 -0.85
N LEU A 515 -24.50 -42.13 -1.46
CA LEU A 515 -25.92 -41.75 -1.53
C LEU A 515 -26.78 -42.84 -2.19
N PHE A 516 -26.35 -43.34 -3.34
CA PHE A 516 -27.06 -44.38 -4.08
C PHE A 516 -26.91 -45.74 -3.40
N THR A 517 -25.75 -46.04 -2.83
CA THR A 517 -25.56 -47.23 -2.00
C THR A 517 -26.56 -47.26 -0.83
N GLU A 518 -26.85 -46.12 -0.18
CA GLU A 518 -27.87 -46.04 0.87
C GLU A 518 -29.31 -46.13 0.35
N LEU A 519 -29.61 -45.52 -0.81
CA LEU A 519 -30.95 -45.61 -1.42
C LEU A 519 -31.25 -47.03 -1.93
N GLU A 520 -30.26 -47.70 -2.51
CA GLU A 520 -30.38 -49.06 -3.06
C GLU A 520 -30.58 -50.14 -1.98
N LYS A 521 -30.35 -49.81 -0.70
CA LYS A 521 -30.77 -50.69 0.42
C LYS A 521 -32.29 -50.78 0.57
N ARG A 522 -33.05 -49.90 -0.09
CA ARG A 522 -34.51 -49.73 0.09
C ARG A 522 -35.27 -49.87 -1.20
N PHE A 523 -34.68 -49.37 -2.27
CA PHE A 523 -35.27 -49.36 -3.59
C PHE A 523 -34.42 -50.24 -4.50
N ASP A 524 -35.06 -51.06 -5.31
CA ASP A 524 -34.36 -51.67 -6.44
C ASP A 524 -33.74 -50.56 -7.31
N TYR A 525 -32.53 -50.78 -7.83
CA TYR A 525 -31.80 -49.71 -8.51
C TYR A 525 -32.46 -49.30 -9.84
N VAL A 526 -33.20 -50.20 -10.50
CA VAL A 526 -34.01 -49.89 -11.69
C VAL A 526 -35.26 -49.10 -11.28
N ASP A 527 -35.93 -49.51 -10.20
CA ASP A 527 -37.07 -48.77 -9.67
C ASP A 527 -36.69 -47.36 -9.20
N LEU A 528 -35.54 -47.21 -8.55
CA LEU A 528 -34.99 -45.91 -8.16
C LEU A 528 -34.76 -45.00 -9.39
N ALA A 529 -34.27 -45.55 -10.50
CA ALA A 529 -34.10 -44.81 -11.75
C ALA A 529 -35.44 -44.41 -12.39
N ARG A 530 -36.46 -45.29 -12.30
CA ARG A 530 -37.83 -44.98 -12.72
C ARG A 530 -38.42 -43.84 -11.88
N MET A 531 -38.24 -43.89 -10.55
CA MET A 531 -38.70 -42.83 -9.64
C MET A 531 -38.03 -41.49 -9.95
N LEU A 532 -36.70 -41.45 -10.16
CA LEU A 532 -35.98 -40.23 -10.56
C LEU A 532 -36.46 -39.67 -11.91
N SER A 533 -36.72 -40.56 -12.88
CA SER A 533 -37.24 -40.17 -14.19
C SER A 533 -38.66 -39.60 -14.09
N HIS A 534 -39.50 -40.21 -13.27
CA HIS A 534 -40.85 -39.72 -12.99
C HIS A 534 -40.83 -38.36 -12.29
N ALA A 535 -40.06 -38.21 -11.21
CA ALA A 535 -39.93 -36.96 -10.47
C ALA A 535 -39.49 -35.81 -11.39
N LYS A 536 -38.54 -36.06 -12.30
CA LYS A 536 -38.08 -35.06 -13.28
C LYS A 536 -39.21 -34.61 -14.20
N ILE A 537 -39.98 -35.55 -14.75
CA ILE A 537 -41.13 -35.23 -15.62
C ILE A 537 -42.19 -34.45 -14.84
N GLN A 538 -42.50 -34.86 -13.61
CA GLN A 538 -43.47 -34.15 -12.76
C GLN A 538 -43.03 -32.71 -12.46
N ALA A 539 -41.77 -32.51 -12.12
CA ALA A 539 -41.21 -31.18 -11.88
C ALA A 539 -41.25 -30.31 -13.15
N GLU A 540 -40.90 -30.86 -14.32
CA GLU A 540 -41.04 -30.17 -15.62
C GLU A 540 -42.48 -29.78 -15.91
N MET A 541 -43.44 -30.69 -15.72
CA MET A 541 -44.87 -30.40 -15.92
C MET A 541 -45.39 -29.31 -14.98
N LYS A 542 -44.87 -29.25 -13.75
CA LYS A 542 -45.22 -28.23 -12.74
C LYS A 542 -44.43 -26.92 -12.91
N GLY A 543 -43.50 -26.83 -13.87
CA GLY A 543 -42.61 -25.68 -14.03
C GLY A 543 -41.61 -25.49 -12.89
N HIS A 544 -41.35 -26.54 -12.09
CA HIS A 544 -40.36 -26.52 -11.03
C HIS A 544 -38.94 -26.75 -11.57
N SER A 545 -37.93 -26.32 -10.82
CA SER A 545 -36.53 -26.56 -11.19
C SER A 545 -36.19 -28.06 -11.13
N VAL A 546 -35.64 -28.59 -12.23
CA VAL A 546 -35.17 -29.98 -12.33
C VAL A 546 -33.67 -30.15 -12.11
N GLU A 547 -32.95 -29.09 -11.77
CA GLU A 547 -31.49 -29.11 -11.69
C GLU A 547 -30.97 -30.15 -10.68
N ARG A 548 -31.62 -30.23 -9.52
CA ARG A 548 -31.29 -31.21 -8.47
C ARG A 548 -31.52 -32.65 -8.94
N LEU A 549 -32.67 -32.92 -9.55
CA LEU A 549 -33.04 -34.24 -10.08
C LEU A 549 -32.09 -34.66 -11.20
N PHE A 550 -31.69 -33.72 -12.05
CA PHE A 550 -30.70 -33.94 -13.10
C PHE A 550 -29.33 -34.32 -12.52
N ARG A 551 -28.85 -33.63 -11.48
CA ARG A 551 -27.60 -33.99 -10.79
C ARG A 551 -27.66 -35.38 -10.17
N LEU A 552 -28.73 -35.70 -9.45
CA LEU A 552 -28.94 -37.03 -8.85
C LEU A 552 -28.94 -38.12 -9.92
N ARG A 553 -29.71 -37.94 -11.01
CA ARG A 553 -29.74 -38.89 -12.11
C ARG A 553 -28.37 -39.10 -12.75
N ASN A 554 -27.60 -38.04 -12.97
CA ASN A 554 -26.27 -38.17 -13.54
C ASN A 554 -25.31 -38.91 -12.59
N GLN A 555 -25.41 -38.69 -11.28
CA GLN A 555 -24.65 -39.47 -10.29
C GLN A 555 -25.05 -40.95 -10.30
N GLN A 556 -26.34 -41.27 -10.44
CA GLN A 556 -26.83 -42.64 -10.61
C GLN A 556 -26.26 -43.29 -11.88
N PHE A 557 -26.27 -42.58 -13.01
CA PHE A 557 -25.73 -43.08 -14.27
C PHE A 557 -24.21 -43.22 -14.26
N ASP A 558 -23.50 -42.32 -13.58
CA ASP A 558 -22.07 -42.47 -13.32
C ASP A 558 -21.78 -43.76 -12.52
N GLN A 559 -22.58 -44.05 -11.51
CA GLN A 559 -22.49 -45.30 -10.76
C GLN A 559 -22.72 -46.52 -11.65
N TRP A 560 -23.76 -46.48 -12.49
CA TRP A 560 -24.09 -47.57 -13.40
C TRP A 560 -22.96 -47.86 -14.38
N MET A 561 -22.40 -46.82 -15.00
CA MET A 561 -21.30 -46.93 -15.95
C MET A 561 -20.00 -47.40 -15.28
N ASN A 562 -19.63 -46.78 -14.16
CA ASN A 562 -18.28 -46.93 -13.61
C ASN A 562 -18.15 -47.96 -12.48
N GLN A 563 -19.17 -48.10 -11.64
CA GLN A 563 -19.18 -49.09 -10.56
C GLN A 563 -19.85 -50.40 -11.02
N LYS A 564 -21.03 -50.32 -11.66
CA LYS A 564 -21.81 -51.49 -12.07
C LYS A 564 -21.48 -52.02 -13.47
N ARG A 565 -20.68 -51.28 -14.25
CA ARG A 565 -20.25 -51.65 -15.63
C ARG A 565 -21.42 -51.97 -16.56
N LEU A 566 -22.48 -51.15 -16.48
CA LEU A 566 -23.64 -51.24 -17.36
C LEU A 566 -23.39 -50.47 -18.67
N ASP A 567 -23.88 -51.02 -19.76
CA ASP A 567 -23.98 -50.39 -21.07
C ASP A 567 -25.46 -50.19 -21.44
N PRO A 568 -25.79 -49.37 -22.46
CA PRO A 568 -27.18 -49.10 -22.82
C PRO A 568 -28.00 -50.34 -23.15
N GLY A 569 -27.40 -51.38 -23.75
CA GLY A 569 -28.07 -52.64 -24.06
C GLY A 569 -28.45 -53.41 -22.80
N ARG A 570 -27.56 -53.46 -21.80
CA ARG A 570 -27.85 -54.06 -20.49
C ARG A 570 -28.93 -53.30 -19.74
N VAL A 571 -28.90 -51.97 -19.77
CA VAL A 571 -29.96 -51.15 -19.16
C VAL A 571 -31.30 -51.38 -19.84
N ALA A 572 -31.33 -51.47 -21.18
CA ALA A 572 -32.54 -51.80 -21.93
C ALA A 572 -33.11 -53.18 -21.56
N ALA A 573 -32.24 -54.19 -21.38
CA ALA A 573 -32.65 -55.52 -20.94
C ALA A 573 -33.23 -55.51 -19.51
N LEU A 574 -32.62 -54.76 -18.59
CA LEU A 574 -33.08 -54.65 -17.20
C LEU A 574 -34.46 -53.98 -17.10
N VAL A 575 -34.71 -52.90 -17.87
CA VAL A 575 -36.03 -52.25 -17.83
C VAL A 575 -37.12 -53.09 -18.52
N ALA A 576 -36.74 -54.00 -19.43
CA ALA A 576 -37.67 -54.85 -20.17
C ALA A 576 -38.39 -55.90 -19.30
N GLU A 577 -37.96 -56.10 -18.05
CA GLU A 577 -38.68 -56.92 -17.06
C GLU A 577 -40.07 -56.37 -16.72
N GLN A 578 -40.27 -55.06 -16.89
CA GLN A 578 -41.58 -54.40 -16.74
C GLN A 578 -41.87 -53.51 -17.96
N PRO A 579 -42.19 -54.11 -19.13
CA PRO A 579 -42.14 -53.41 -20.42
C PRO A 579 -43.24 -52.35 -20.60
N ARG A 580 -44.28 -52.37 -19.75
CA ARG A 580 -45.39 -51.41 -19.79
C ARG A 580 -45.16 -50.17 -18.92
N ASP A 581 -44.06 -50.10 -18.16
CA ASP A 581 -43.76 -48.93 -17.36
C ASP A 581 -43.25 -47.78 -18.26
N ILE A 582 -44.05 -46.74 -18.40
CA ILE A 582 -43.75 -45.57 -19.22
C ILE A 582 -42.48 -44.82 -18.78
N ARG A 583 -42.04 -45.02 -17.52
CA ARG A 583 -40.83 -44.41 -16.96
C ARG A 583 -39.56 -45.00 -17.58
N ASN A 584 -39.63 -46.22 -18.14
CA ASN A 584 -38.49 -46.91 -18.76
C ASN A 584 -37.82 -46.09 -19.88
N ASN A 585 -38.62 -45.39 -20.68
CA ASN A 585 -38.10 -44.57 -21.79
C ASN A 585 -37.17 -43.47 -21.28
N GLY A 586 -37.53 -42.82 -20.17
CA GLY A 586 -36.71 -41.78 -19.54
C GLY A 586 -35.39 -42.32 -18.99
N VAL A 587 -35.39 -43.56 -18.49
CA VAL A 587 -34.21 -44.24 -17.97
C VAL A 587 -33.26 -44.64 -19.11
N VAL A 588 -33.76 -45.33 -20.15
CA VAL A 588 -32.94 -45.84 -21.25
C VAL A 588 -32.35 -44.69 -22.07
N LEU A 589 -33.17 -43.74 -22.52
CA LEU A 589 -32.70 -42.61 -23.32
C LEU A 589 -31.75 -41.73 -22.50
N GLY A 590 -32.10 -41.46 -21.24
CA GLY A 590 -31.27 -40.67 -20.34
C GLY A 590 -29.89 -41.31 -20.10
N PHE A 591 -29.84 -42.62 -19.89
CA PHE A 591 -28.58 -43.33 -19.70
C PHE A 591 -27.77 -43.39 -20.99
N TYR A 592 -28.40 -43.64 -22.14
CA TYR A 592 -27.73 -43.63 -23.44
C TYR A 592 -27.04 -42.28 -23.71
N ASP A 593 -27.75 -41.18 -23.52
CA ASP A 593 -27.21 -39.83 -23.70
C ASP A 593 -26.03 -39.56 -22.74
N PHE A 594 -26.18 -39.94 -21.47
CA PHE A 594 -25.10 -39.82 -20.49
C PHE A 594 -23.89 -40.68 -20.87
N TYR A 595 -24.10 -41.94 -21.25
CA TYR A 595 -23.04 -42.90 -21.59
C TYR A 595 -22.23 -42.41 -22.79
N LYS A 596 -22.91 -41.93 -23.84
CA LYS A 596 -22.27 -41.32 -25.01
C LYS A 596 -21.50 -40.05 -24.66
N ALA A 597 -22.08 -39.17 -23.86
CA ALA A 597 -21.44 -37.93 -23.43
C ALA A 597 -20.18 -38.16 -22.57
N ASN A 598 -20.08 -39.31 -21.90
CA ASN A 598 -18.96 -39.67 -21.02
C ASN A 598 -18.00 -40.70 -21.66
N GLY A 599 -17.94 -40.76 -22.99
CA GLY A 599 -16.93 -41.54 -23.74
C GLY A 599 -17.26 -43.02 -23.92
N GLY A 600 -18.49 -43.43 -23.62
CA GLY A 600 -18.99 -44.76 -23.94
C GLY A 600 -19.11 -44.99 -25.45
N SER A 601 -18.83 -46.22 -25.90
CA SER A 601 -18.93 -46.58 -27.31
C SER A 601 -20.37 -46.43 -27.82
N PRO A 602 -20.61 -45.74 -28.95
CA PRO A 602 -21.93 -45.59 -29.54
C PRO A 602 -22.41 -46.85 -30.30
N LEU A 603 -21.60 -47.92 -30.35
CA LEU A 603 -21.84 -49.12 -31.16
C LEU A 603 -22.62 -50.23 -30.41
N TYR A 604 -23.49 -49.86 -29.47
CA TYR A 604 -24.38 -50.79 -28.76
C TYR A 604 -25.84 -50.45 -29.01
#